data_AF-A0A8S3FHP2-F1
#
_entry.id   AF-A0A8S3FHP2-F1
#
_cell.length_a   1.000
_cell.length_b   1.000
_cell.length_c   1.000
_cell.angle_alpha   90.00
_cell.angle_beta   90.00
_cell.angle_gamma   90.00
#
_symmetry.space_group_name_H-M   'P 1'
#
loop_
_entity.id
_entity.type
_entity.pdbx_description
1 polymer ?
#
loop_
_entity_poly.entity_id
_entity_poly.type
_entity_poly.pdbx_seq_one_letter_code
_entity_poly.pdbx_strand_id
1 'polypeptide(L)'
;MDTYQQRYTLNTDVWENGKPILFYAGNEGDIDLFCDNTGFMWDIAPIFNAMVVFAEHRYYGQSLPYGNQSYSNPEYTRYLTSGQALADYAYLLDYIHSSIKGAELSPVIVFGGSYGGMLAAYFRMKYPHVVVGAHAASAPILQMTTPCEAFSRIVTQDFLQESAQCVDIVRSSWGAINRIGSTASGLQRLGNLFKLCNPLKSVDE
;
A
#
# COMPACT_ATOMS: atom_id res chain seq x y z
N MET A 1 10.93 28.01 -5.77
CA MET A 1 10.03 26.84 -5.76
C MET A 1 10.74 25.79 -4.95
N ASP A 2 10.12 25.31 -3.88
CA ASP A 2 10.72 24.31 -3.01
C ASP A 2 10.51 22.92 -3.62
N THR A 3 11.51 22.05 -3.46
CA THR A 3 11.50 20.67 -3.97
C THR A 3 11.96 19.73 -2.87
N TYR A 4 11.70 18.44 -3.03
CA TYR A 4 12.22 17.40 -2.14
C TYR A 4 12.73 16.21 -2.97
N GLN A 5 13.50 15.33 -2.33
CA GLN A 5 14.03 14.13 -2.97
C GLN A 5 13.02 12.98 -2.81
N GLN A 6 12.44 12.53 -3.93
CA GLN A 6 11.65 11.31 -3.98
C GLN A 6 12.57 10.12 -4.30
N ARG A 7 12.50 9.08 -3.47
CA ARG A 7 13.22 7.82 -3.70
C ARG A 7 12.48 6.97 -4.73
N TYR A 8 13.22 6.34 -5.62
CA TYR A 8 12.70 5.31 -6.53
C TYR A 8 13.79 4.28 -6.82
N THR A 9 13.39 3.07 -7.20
CA THR A 9 14.30 2.05 -7.71
C THR A 9 14.13 1.92 -9.21
N LEU A 10 15.21 1.53 -9.89
CA LEU A 10 15.26 1.39 -11.34
C LEU A 10 16.07 0.13 -11.67
N ASN A 11 15.48 -0.77 -12.44
CA ASN A 11 16.19 -1.91 -13.03
C ASN A 11 16.03 -1.87 -14.56
N THR A 12 17.17 -1.90 -15.25
CA THR A 12 17.26 -1.89 -16.73
C THR A 12 17.99 -3.12 -17.27
N ASP A 13 18.22 -4.16 -16.46
CA ASP A 13 19.12 -5.26 -16.81
C ASP A 13 18.65 -6.06 -18.03
N VAL A 14 17.33 -6.22 -18.17
CA VAL A 14 16.68 -6.94 -19.28
C VAL A 14 15.98 -6.02 -20.27
N TRP A 15 16.07 -4.71 -20.06
CA TRP A 15 15.33 -3.72 -20.84
C TRP A 15 16.00 -3.44 -22.19
N GLU A 16 15.20 -3.33 -23.25
CA GLU A 16 15.64 -2.89 -24.56
C GLU A 16 14.98 -1.55 -24.94
N ASN A 17 15.65 -0.75 -25.77
CA ASN A 17 15.15 0.56 -26.19
C ASN A 17 13.71 0.49 -26.76
N GLY A 18 12.85 1.39 -26.29
CA GLY A 18 11.45 1.50 -26.69
C GLY A 18 10.52 0.45 -26.10
N LYS A 19 11.05 -0.52 -25.32
CA LYS A 19 10.22 -1.51 -24.63
C LYS A 19 9.54 -0.92 -23.40
N PRO A 20 8.48 -1.58 -22.89
CA PRO A 20 7.65 -1.02 -21.82
C PRO A 20 8.40 -0.73 -20.53
N ILE A 21 7.84 0.19 -19.74
CA ILE A 21 8.18 0.42 -18.34
C ILE A 21 7.08 -0.21 -17.48
N LEU A 22 7.44 -1.12 -16.59
CA LEU A 22 6.58 -1.63 -15.53
C LEU A 22 6.81 -0.74 -14.29
N PHE A 23 5.85 0.12 -14.00
CA PHE A 23 5.96 1.14 -12.97
C PHE A 23 5.09 0.77 -11.76
N TYR A 24 5.67 0.50 -10.59
CA TYR A 24 4.92 0.31 -9.36
C TYR A 24 4.63 1.64 -8.70
N ALA A 25 3.35 1.96 -8.51
CA ALA A 25 2.89 3.08 -7.72
C ALA A 25 3.02 2.74 -6.23
N GLY A 26 4.18 3.07 -5.63
CA GLY A 26 4.45 2.85 -4.21
C GLY A 26 3.34 3.40 -3.32
N ASN A 27 3.08 2.76 -2.20
CA ASN A 27 1.93 3.08 -1.37
C ASN A 27 2.37 3.35 0.08
N GLU A 28 1.58 2.97 1.08
CA GLU A 28 1.71 3.37 2.48
C GLU A 28 2.87 2.71 3.25
N GLY A 29 4.06 2.65 2.66
CA GLY A 29 5.22 2.00 3.27
C GLY A 29 6.54 2.31 2.56
N ASP A 30 7.61 1.74 3.11
CA ASP A 30 8.94 1.77 2.50
C ASP A 30 8.92 1.06 1.14
N ILE A 31 9.50 1.69 0.11
CA ILE A 31 9.46 1.14 -1.25
C ILE A 31 10.17 -0.21 -1.39
N ASP A 32 11.19 -0.47 -0.56
CA ASP A 32 11.95 -1.73 -0.62
C ASP A 32 11.06 -2.92 -0.24
N LEU A 33 10.11 -2.75 0.68
CA LEU A 33 9.13 -3.79 1.03
C LEU A 33 8.27 -4.18 -0.19
N PHE A 34 7.83 -3.21 -0.99
CA PHE A 34 7.01 -3.50 -2.17
C PHE A 34 7.86 -4.10 -3.31
N CYS A 35 9.10 -3.64 -3.45
CA CYS A 35 10.09 -4.20 -4.38
C CYS A 35 10.31 -5.69 -4.11
N ASP A 36 10.53 -6.08 -2.85
CA ASP A 36 10.80 -7.46 -2.43
C ASP A 36 9.58 -8.40 -2.55
N ASN A 37 8.37 -7.86 -2.44
CA ASN A 37 7.13 -8.66 -2.38
C ASN A 37 6.29 -8.64 -3.67
N THR A 38 6.70 -7.86 -4.69
CA THR A 38 6.00 -7.81 -5.98
C THR A 38 6.70 -8.69 -7.02
N GLY A 39 6.89 -9.97 -6.68
CA GLY A 39 7.56 -10.98 -7.52
C GLY A 39 7.09 -11.00 -8.97
N PHE A 40 5.78 -10.85 -9.18
CA PHE A 40 5.17 -10.90 -10.51
C PHE A 40 5.75 -9.88 -11.49
N MET A 41 6.12 -8.67 -11.06
CA MET A 41 6.75 -7.69 -11.96
C MET A 41 8.13 -8.15 -12.43
N TRP A 42 8.89 -8.81 -11.55
CA TRP A 42 10.19 -9.39 -11.87
C TRP A 42 10.06 -10.60 -12.79
N ASP A 43 9.04 -11.43 -12.60
CA ASP A 43 8.77 -12.61 -13.43
C ASP A 43 8.45 -12.23 -14.89
N ILE A 44 7.70 -11.13 -15.10
CA ILE A 44 7.27 -10.72 -16.44
C ILE A 44 8.23 -9.75 -17.13
N ALA A 45 9.12 -9.08 -16.40
CA ALA A 45 10.05 -8.12 -17.00
C ALA A 45 10.93 -8.74 -18.11
N PRO A 46 11.53 -9.94 -17.95
CA PRO A 46 12.27 -10.60 -19.03
C PRO A 46 11.40 -11.00 -20.23
N ILE A 47 10.12 -11.31 -20.01
CA ILE A 47 9.18 -11.70 -21.09
C ILE A 47 8.89 -10.51 -22.01
N PHE A 48 8.79 -9.31 -21.43
CA PHE A 48 8.48 -8.09 -22.16
C PHE A 48 9.71 -7.22 -22.49
N ASN A 49 10.90 -7.67 -22.10
CA ASN A 49 12.13 -6.86 -22.12
C ASN A 49 11.91 -5.49 -21.46
N ALA A 50 11.25 -5.48 -20.31
CA ALA A 50 10.74 -4.26 -19.71
C ALA A 50 11.69 -3.68 -18.66
N MET A 51 11.70 -2.35 -18.56
CA MET A 51 12.31 -1.62 -17.45
C MET A 51 11.39 -1.74 -16.24
N VAL A 52 11.96 -1.93 -15.06
CA VAL A 52 11.18 -2.02 -13.81
C VAL A 52 11.49 -0.82 -12.94
N VAL A 53 10.45 -0.12 -12.50
CA VAL A 53 10.56 1.07 -11.66
C VAL A 53 9.63 0.93 -10.47
N PHE A 54 10.13 1.14 -9.26
CA PHE A 54 9.29 1.30 -8.07
C PHE A 54 9.46 2.72 -7.53
N ALA A 55 8.39 3.51 -7.53
CA ALA A 55 8.42 4.89 -7.06
C ALA A 55 7.87 4.99 -5.64
N GLU A 56 8.65 5.50 -4.69
CA GLU A 56 8.20 5.65 -3.31
C GLU A 56 7.15 6.74 -3.19
N HIS A 57 6.11 6.47 -2.40
CA HIS A 57 5.07 7.45 -2.13
C HIS A 57 5.62 8.58 -1.26
N ARG A 58 5.28 9.83 -1.58
CA ARG A 58 5.58 10.98 -0.71
C ARG A 58 5.14 10.72 0.72
N TYR A 59 5.94 11.17 1.69
CA TYR A 59 5.82 10.95 3.13
C TYR A 59 6.14 9.53 3.64
N TYR A 60 6.31 8.53 2.78
CA TYR A 60 6.69 7.19 3.23
C TYR A 60 8.17 6.91 3.00
N GLY A 61 8.72 5.98 3.78
CA GLY A 61 10.14 5.61 3.73
C GLY A 61 11.06 6.82 3.88
N GLN A 62 11.84 7.10 2.83
CA GLN A 62 12.83 8.18 2.78
C GLN A 62 12.33 9.40 2.00
N SER A 63 11.17 9.30 1.36
CA SER A 63 10.59 10.33 0.50
C SER A 63 9.82 11.38 1.30
N LEU A 64 10.52 12.09 2.19
CA LEU A 64 9.94 13.01 3.17
C LEU A 64 10.08 14.48 2.75
N PRO A 65 8.99 15.19 2.35
CA PRO A 65 9.10 16.57 1.88
C PRO A 65 9.71 17.56 2.87
N TYR A 66 9.57 17.30 4.17
CA TYR A 66 10.13 18.11 5.25
C TYR A 66 11.09 17.31 6.14
N GLY A 67 11.65 16.21 5.64
CA GLY A 67 12.47 15.29 6.43
C GLY A 67 11.73 14.83 7.70
N ASN A 68 12.43 14.86 8.84
CA ASN A 68 11.86 14.47 10.14
C ASN A 68 10.68 15.35 10.62
N GLN A 69 10.48 16.54 10.02
CA GLN A 69 9.36 17.43 10.36
C GLN A 69 8.09 17.11 9.57
N SER A 70 8.13 16.15 8.63
CA SER A 70 6.99 15.87 7.74
C SER A 70 5.69 15.52 8.49
N TYR A 71 5.80 15.02 9.72
CA TYR A 71 4.68 14.63 10.58
C TYR A 71 4.52 15.48 11.84
N SER A 72 5.36 16.50 12.04
CA SER A 72 5.36 17.25 13.30
C SER A 72 4.20 18.24 13.42
N ASN A 73 3.57 18.60 12.30
CA ASN A 73 2.46 19.57 12.25
C ASN A 73 1.53 19.31 11.04
N PRO A 74 0.21 19.53 11.16
CA PRO A 74 -0.72 19.54 10.03
C PRO A 74 -0.27 20.36 8.81
N GLU A 75 0.39 21.50 9.00
CA GLU A 75 0.93 22.32 7.90
C GLU A 75 1.98 21.58 7.06
N TYR A 76 2.77 20.70 7.68
CA TYR A 76 3.76 19.89 6.96
C TYR A 76 3.15 18.65 6.32
N THR A 77 1.99 18.17 6.79
CA THR A 77 1.28 17.01 6.20
C THR A 77 0.27 17.41 5.12
N ARG A 78 0.01 18.71 4.91
CA ARG A 78 -1.01 19.19 3.96
C ARG A 78 -0.80 18.72 2.51
N TYR A 79 0.43 18.34 2.13
CA TYR A 79 0.73 17.82 0.80
C TYR A 79 0.67 16.29 0.69
N LEU A 80 0.35 15.58 1.78
CA LEU A 80 0.10 14.15 1.78
C LEU A 80 -1.31 13.88 1.23
N THR A 81 -1.42 13.89 -0.10
CA THR A 81 -2.66 13.54 -0.80
C THR A 81 -2.35 12.61 -1.96
N SER A 82 -3.32 11.76 -2.33
CA SER A 82 -3.19 10.86 -3.48
C SER A 82 -2.99 11.64 -4.79
N GLY A 83 -3.73 12.75 -4.99
CA GLY A 83 -3.57 13.57 -6.20
C GLY A 83 -2.16 14.14 -6.37
N GLN A 84 -1.52 14.51 -5.26
CA GLN A 84 -0.14 14.96 -5.24
C GLN A 84 0.85 13.80 -5.51
N ALA A 85 0.63 12.62 -4.93
CA ALA A 85 1.45 11.44 -5.22
C ALA A 85 1.37 11.03 -6.72
N LEU A 86 0.19 11.10 -7.33
CA LEU A 86 0.03 10.86 -8.76
C LEU A 86 0.80 11.87 -9.61
N ALA A 87 0.86 13.13 -9.18
CA ALA A 87 1.65 14.16 -9.86
C ALA A 87 3.16 13.88 -9.74
N ASP A 88 3.63 13.36 -8.60
CA ASP A 88 5.03 12.93 -8.45
C ASP A 88 5.37 11.80 -9.42
N TYR A 89 4.50 10.79 -9.53
CA TYR A 89 4.71 9.68 -10.47
C TYR A 89 4.74 10.15 -11.93
N ALA A 90 3.87 11.09 -12.31
CA ALA A 90 3.90 11.69 -13.64
C ALA A 90 5.22 12.42 -13.91
N TYR A 91 5.68 13.21 -12.94
CA TYR A 91 6.95 13.94 -13.04
C TYR A 91 8.15 13.00 -13.10
N LEU A 92 8.17 11.94 -12.29
CA LEU A 92 9.22 10.94 -12.31
C LEU A 92 9.27 10.20 -13.66
N LEU A 93 8.12 9.85 -14.25
CA LEU A 93 8.09 9.22 -15.57
C LEU A 93 8.56 10.16 -16.68
N ASP A 94 8.22 11.44 -16.63
CA ASP A 94 8.76 12.46 -17.55
C ASP A 94 10.30 12.58 -17.41
N TYR A 95 10.80 12.58 -16.18
CA TYR A 95 12.23 12.53 -15.90
C TYR A 95 12.89 11.27 -16.46
N ILE A 96 12.28 10.09 -16.29
CA ILE A 96 12.80 8.81 -16.82
C ILE A 96 12.83 8.82 -18.34
N HIS A 97 11.74 9.23 -19.01
CA HIS A 97 11.67 9.31 -20.48
C HIS A 97 12.71 10.28 -21.06
N SER A 98 13.01 11.38 -20.36
CA SER A 98 13.98 12.38 -20.82
C SER A 98 15.43 12.03 -20.47
N SER A 99 15.66 11.29 -19.37
CA SER A 99 17.00 11.02 -18.85
C SER A 99 17.58 9.68 -19.32
N ILE A 100 16.73 8.73 -19.69
CA ILE A 100 17.17 7.40 -20.16
C ILE A 100 17.03 7.33 -21.67
N LYS A 101 18.18 7.27 -22.36
CA LYS A 101 18.23 7.10 -23.81
C LYS A 101 17.48 5.83 -24.24
N GLY A 102 16.56 5.97 -25.19
CA GLY A 102 15.74 4.88 -25.69
C GLY A 102 14.41 4.71 -24.96
N ALA A 103 14.16 5.44 -23.87
CA ALA A 103 12.90 5.40 -23.13
C ALA A 103 11.88 6.44 -23.61
N GLU A 104 12.23 7.30 -24.56
CA GLU A 104 11.47 8.49 -24.94
C GLU A 104 10.03 8.18 -25.40
N LEU A 105 9.83 6.98 -25.96
CA LEU A 105 8.54 6.48 -26.45
C LEU A 105 8.11 5.17 -25.76
N SER A 106 8.76 4.81 -24.66
CA SER A 106 8.44 3.57 -23.94
C SER A 106 7.03 3.63 -23.35
N PRO A 107 6.15 2.66 -23.64
CA PRO A 107 4.83 2.63 -23.04
C PRO A 107 4.91 2.24 -21.56
N VAL A 108 4.17 2.93 -20.70
CA VAL A 108 4.17 2.66 -19.25
C VAL A 108 2.92 1.89 -18.84
N ILE A 109 3.09 0.77 -18.15
CA ILE A 109 2.01 0.07 -17.45
C ILE A 109 2.23 0.25 -15.95
N VAL A 110 1.23 0.84 -15.26
CA VAL A 110 1.31 1.03 -13.81
C VAL A 110 0.77 -0.18 -13.05
N PHE A 111 1.48 -0.59 -12.01
CA PHE A 111 1.13 -1.67 -11.09
C PHE A 111 0.92 -1.11 -9.68
N GLY A 112 0.11 -1.80 -8.90
CA GLY A 112 0.03 -1.55 -7.47
C GLY A 112 -0.91 -2.53 -6.77
N GLY A 113 -0.63 -2.81 -5.49
CA GLY A 113 -1.48 -3.60 -4.60
C GLY A 113 -2.15 -2.75 -3.53
N SER A 114 -3.35 -3.12 -3.06
CA SER A 114 -4.06 -2.39 -1.99
C SER A 114 -4.29 -0.91 -2.37
N TYR A 115 -3.89 0.05 -1.53
CA TYR A 115 -3.90 1.48 -1.87
C TYR A 115 -2.99 1.80 -3.07
N GLY A 116 -1.86 1.10 -3.25
CA GLY A 116 -1.06 1.19 -4.48
C GLY A 116 -1.85 0.80 -5.72
N GLY A 117 -2.75 -0.19 -5.60
CA GLY A 117 -3.67 -0.57 -6.67
C GLY A 117 -4.72 0.51 -6.94
N MET A 118 -5.20 1.19 -5.89
CA MET A 118 -6.06 2.37 -6.06
C MET A 118 -5.31 3.48 -6.80
N LEU A 119 -4.05 3.75 -6.41
CA LEU A 119 -3.19 4.71 -7.09
C LEU A 119 -2.95 4.33 -8.55
N ALA A 120 -2.67 3.06 -8.86
CA ALA A 120 -2.51 2.58 -10.23
C ALA A 120 -3.76 2.84 -11.08
N ALA A 121 -4.94 2.49 -10.57
CA ALA A 121 -6.21 2.76 -11.23
C ALA A 121 -6.45 4.26 -11.43
N TYR A 122 -6.27 5.07 -10.39
CA TYR A 122 -6.44 6.51 -10.45
C TYR A 122 -5.43 7.18 -11.37
N PHE A 123 -4.20 6.66 -11.43
CA PHE A 123 -3.15 7.19 -12.31
C PHE A 123 -3.53 6.99 -13.76
N ARG A 124 -4.00 5.79 -14.14
CA ARG A 124 -4.52 5.55 -15.49
C ARG A 124 -5.74 6.41 -15.80
N MET A 125 -6.64 6.63 -14.85
CA MET A 125 -7.83 7.47 -15.06
C MET A 125 -7.50 8.96 -15.25
N LYS A 126 -6.53 9.49 -14.49
CA LYS A 126 -6.21 10.93 -14.46
C LYS A 126 -5.08 11.33 -15.40
N TYR A 127 -4.15 10.42 -15.68
CA TYR A 127 -2.99 10.61 -16.56
C TYR A 127 -2.95 9.56 -17.68
N PRO A 128 -4.03 9.38 -18.48
CA PRO A 128 -4.05 8.39 -19.55
C PRO A 128 -3.06 8.67 -20.69
N HIS A 129 -2.50 9.89 -20.72
CA HIS A 129 -1.44 10.32 -21.64
C HIS A 129 -0.03 9.94 -21.15
N VAL A 130 0.12 9.58 -19.86
CA VAL A 130 1.39 9.16 -19.25
C VAL A 130 1.50 7.63 -19.19
N VAL A 131 0.42 6.95 -18.76
CA VAL A 131 0.40 5.48 -18.62
C VAL A 131 -0.65 4.86 -19.52
N VAL A 132 -0.30 3.79 -20.24
CA VAL A 132 -1.19 3.14 -21.24
C VAL A 132 -2.17 2.15 -20.63
N GLY A 133 -1.87 1.64 -19.43
CA GLY A 133 -2.71 0.67 -18.72
C GLY A 133 -2.36 0.59 -17.24
N ALA A 134 -3.22 -0.07 -16.46
CA ALA A 134 -3.02 -0.29 -15.04
C ALA A 134 -3.37 -1.72 -14.62
N HIS A 135 -2.52 -2.33 -13.79
CA HIS A 135 -2.81 -3.55 -13.05
C HIS A 135 -3.07 -3.19 -11.58
N ALA A 136 -4.34 -3.04 -11.23
CA ALA A 136 -4.80 -2.62 -9.91
C ALA A 136 -5.15 -3.85 -9.04
N ALA A 137 -4.15 -4.49 -8.44
CA ALA A 137 -4.32 -5.73 -7.69
C ALA A 137 -4.98 -5.47 -6.33
N SER A 138 -6.10 -6.17 -6.06
CA SER A 138 -6.85 -6.08 -4.80
C SER A 138 -7.13 -4.63 -4.35
N ALA A 139 -7.42 -3.75 -5.30
CA ALA A 139 -7.61 -2.32 -5.08
C ALA A 139 -9.05 -2.02 -4.61
N PRO A 140 -9.28 -1.55 -3.37
CA PRO A 140 -10.62 -1.35 -2.83
C PRO A 140 -11.21 0.02 -3.25
N ILE A 141 -11.24 0.32 -4.56
CA ILE A 141 -11.66 1.62 -5.11
C ILE A 141 -13.12 1.99 -4.79
N LEU A 142 -13.96 1.01 -4.45
CA LEU A 142 -15.37 1.21 -4.09
C LEU A 142 -15.62 1.27 -2.58
N GLN A 143 -14.59 1.10 -1.74
CA GLN A 143 -14.74 0.95 -0.28
C GLN A 143 -15.51 2.10 0.38
N MET A 144 -15.41 3.32 -0.16
CA MET A 144 -16.12 4.50 0.36
C MET A 144 -17.65 4.45 0.16
N THR A 145 -18.13 3.52 -0.67
CA THR A 145 -19.56 3.29 -0.94
C THR A 145 -20.03 1.90 -0.50
N THR A 146 -19.13 1.08 0.02
CA THR A 146 -19.42 -0.29 0.50
C THR A 146 -20.00 -0.24 1.91
N PRO A 147 -20.97 -1.11 2.26
CA PRO A 147 -21.45 -1.25 3.63
C PRO A 147 -20.32 -1.50 4.64
N CYS A 148 -20.37 -0.84 5.81
CA CYS A 148 -19.30 -0.87 6.79
C CYS A 148 -18.95 -2.29 7.27
N GLU A 149 -19.94 -3.19 7.33
CA GLU A 149 -19.74 -4.56 7.81
C GLU A 149 -19.17 -5.50 6.75
N ALA A 150 -19.09 -5.08 5.47
CA ALA A 150 -18.73 -5.97 4.37
C ALA A 150 -17.35 -6.60 4.56
N PHE A 151 -16.36 -5.84 5.02
CA PHE A 151 -15.01 -6.35 5.28
C PHE A 151 -15.03 -7.43 6.37
N SER A 152 -15.58 -7.12 7.55
CA SER A 152 -15.65 -8.07 8.66
C SER A 152 -16.50 -9.31 8.34
N ARG A 153 -17.53 -9.15 7.50
CA ARG A 153 -18.34 -10.27 7.00
C ARG A 153 -17.50 -11.21 6.13
N ILE A 154 -16.69 -10.69 5.21
CA ILE A 154 -15.80 -11.50 4.38
C ILE A 154 -14.76 -12.21 5.25
N VAL A 155 -14.12 -11.49 6.19
CA VAL A 155 -13.19 -12.10 7.15
C VAL A 155 -13.85 -13.25 7.90
N THR A 156 -15.07 -13.06 8.42
CA THR A 156 -15.82 -14.14 9.09
C THR A 156 -16.07 -15.32 8.16
N GLN A 157 -16.33 -15.05 6.88
CA GLN A 157 -16.61 -16.07 5.88
C GLN A 157 -15.37 -16.90 5.53
N ASP A 158 -14.18 -16.30 5.52
CA ASP A 158 -12.92 -17.02 5.31
C ASP A 158 -12.72 -18.06 6.42
N PHE A 159 -12.93 -17.68 7.69
CA PHE A 159 -12.90 -18.65 8.80
C PHE A 159 -14.01 -19.69 8.73
N LEU A 160 -15.19 -19.32 8.21
CA LEU A 160 -16.31 -20.25 8.05
C LEU A 160 -16.02 -21.34 7.02
N GLN A 161 -15.28 -21.01 5.95
CA GLN A 161 -14.87 -21.99 4.93
C GLN A 161 -13.93 -23.05 5.50
N GLU A 162 -13.13 -22.68 6.50
CA GLU A 162 -12.25 -23.61 7.22
C GLU A 162 -13.00 -24.41 8.29
N SER A 163 -13.82 -23.75 9.12
CA SER A 163 -14.57 -24.43 10.19
C SER A 163 -15.69 -23.57 10.78
N ALA A 164 -16.93 -24.09 10.73
CA ALA A 164 -18.06 -23.48 11.42
C ALA A 164 -17.84 -23.38 12.94
N GLN A 165 -17.21 -24.39 13.55
CA GLN A 165 -16.89 -24.37 14.98
C GLN A 165 -15.88 -23.25 15.31
N CYS A 166 -14.94 -22.95 14.41
CA CYS A 166 -14.01 -21.84 14.61
C CYS A 166 -14.74 -20.50 14.73
N VAL A 167 -15.70 -20.24 13.83
CA VAL A 167 -16.52 -19.03 13.87
C VAL A 167 -17.33 -18.95 15.17
N ASP A 168 -17.93 -20.05 15.63
CA ASP A 168 -18.70 -20.07 16.87
C ASP A 168 -17.85 -19.83 18.11
N ILE A 169 -16.62 -20.38 18.13
CA ILE A 169 -15.65 -20.15 19.21
C ILE A 169 -15.23 -18.68 19.24
N VAL A 170 -14.83 -18.11 18.10
CA VAL A 170 -14.44 -16.69 18.00
C VAL A 170 -15.62 -15.77 18.36
N ARG A 171 -16.83 -16.09 17.91
CA ARG A 171 -18.02 -15.31 18.28
C ARG A 171 -18.27 -15.35 19.79
N SER A 172 -18.13 -16.52 20.40
CA SER A 172 -18.36 -16.70 21.85
C SER A 172 -17.24 -16.11 22.71
N SER A 173 -16.02 -15.98 22.18
CA SER A 173 -14.88 -15.46 22.94
C SER A 173 -15.07 -14.00 23.35
N TRP A 174 -15.73 -13.17 22.52
CA TRP A 174 -16.01 -11.77 22.86
C TRP A 174 -16.84 -11.64 24.15
N GLY A 175 -17.92 -12.41 24.26
CA GLY A 175 -18.75 -12.43 25.48
C GLY A 175 -17.99 -12.97 26.70
N ALA A 176 -17.11 -13.96 26.50
CA ALA A 176 -16.26 -14.49 27.56
C ALA A 176 -15.22 -13.46 28.05
N ILE A 177 -14.56 -12.75 27.13
CA ILE A 177 -13.62 -11.66 27.43
C ILE A 177 -14.32 -10.58 28.24
N ASN A 178 -15.49 -10.11 27.78
CA ASN A 178 -16.24 -9.06 28.47
C ASN A 178 -16.65 -9.46 29.89
N ARG A 179 -17.12 -10.70 30.07
CA ARG A 179 -17.52 -11.22 31.38
C ARG A 179 -16.34 -11.40 32.33
N ILE A 180 -15.20 -11.90 31.84
CA ILE A 180 -14.02 -12.10 32.69
C ILE A 180 -13.42 -10.73 33.04
N GLY A 181 -13.26 -9.84 32.06
CA GLY A 181 -12.65 -8.53 32.25
C GLY A 181 -13.48 -7.52 33.04
N SER A 182 -14.70 -7.86 33.46
CA SER A 182 -15.54 -6.95 34.27
C SER A 182 -15.04 -6.76 35.71
N THR A 183 -13.94 -7.42 36.10
CA THR A 183 -13.33 -7.29 37.43
C THR A 183 -11.81 -7.11 37.32
N ALA A 184 -11.20 -6.48 38.33
CA ALA A 184 -9.75 -6.26 38.35
C ALA A 184 -8.94 -7.58 38.32
N SER A 185 -9.38 -8.60 39.06
CA SER A 185 -8.74 -9.93 39.03
C SER A 185 -8.95 -10.64 37.68
N GLY A 186 -10.08 -10.39 37.04
CA GLY A 186 -10.37 -10.88 35.71
C GLY A 186 -9.51 -10.25 34.62
N LEU A 187 -9.30 -8.93 34.66
CA LEU A 187 -8.36 -8.22 33.78
C LEU A 187 -6.93 -8.75 33.95
N GLN A 188 -6.48 -8.95 35.20
CA GLN A 188 -5.18 -9.57 35.46
C GLN A 188 -5.09 -11.00 34.88
N ARG A 189 -6.16 -11.79 35.03
CA ARG A 189 -6.25 -13.13 34.44
C ARG A 189 -6.19 -13.11 32.92
N LEU A 190 -6.90 -12.19 32.26
CA LEU A 190 -6.85 -12.03 30.80
C LEU A 190 -5.44 -11.63 30.36
N GLY A 191 -4.81 -10.66 31.04
CA GLY A 191 -3.44 -10.26 30.77
C GLY A 191 -2.47 -11.44 30.83
N ASN A 192 -2.57 -12.28 31.85
CA ASN A 192 -1.74 -13.48 31.97
C ASN A 192 -2.07 -14.54 30.92
N LEU A 193 -3.35 -14.77 30.63
CA LEU A 193 -3.80 -15.79 29.67
C LEU A 193 -3.36 -15.45 28.24
N PHE A 194 -3.51 -14.19 27.83
CA PHE A 194 -3.07 -13.67 26.54
C PHE A 194 -1.58 -13.29 26.52
N LYS A 195 -0.89 -13.43 27.66
CA LYS A 195 0.54 -13.12 27.83
C LYS A 195 0.88 -11.69 27.40
N LEU A 196 0.06 -10.73 27.81
CA LEU A 196 0.23 -9.32 27.47
C LEU A 196 1.42 -8.71 28.21
N CYS A 197 2.16 -7.84 27.53
CA CYS A 197 3.33 -7.15 28.12
C CYS A 197 2.93 -6.17 29.24
N ASN A 198 1.76 -5.54 29.09
CA ASN A 198 1.24 -4.55 30.03
C ASN A 198 -0.05 -5.05 30.68
N PRO A 199 -0.28 -4.74 31.96
CA PRO A 199 -1.56 -5.02 32.62
C PRO A 199 -2.72 -4.27 31.93
N LEU A 200 -3.85 -4.95 31.74
CA LEU A 200 -5.10 -4.34 31.26
C LEU A 200 -5.73 -3.46 32.34
N LYS A 201 -6.19 -2.25 31.98
CA LYS A 201 -6.91 -1.37 32.91
C LYS A 201 -8.42 -1.37 32.68
N SER A 202 -8.87 -1.71 31.47
CA SER A 202 -10.28 -1.93 31.14
C SER A 202 -10.42 -3.04 30.09
N VAL A 203 -11.66 -3.41 29.77
CA VAL A 203 -11.99 -4.36 28.70
C VAL A 203 -11.97 -3.69 27.32
N ASP A 204 -12.12 -2.37 27.28
CA ASP A 204 -12.15 -1.57 26.05
C ASP A 204 -10.75 -1.06 25.64
N GLU A 205 -9.73 -1.25 26.50
CA GLU A 205 -8.31 -1.10 26.17
C GLU A 205 -7.78 -2.32 25.42
#